data_AF-A0A7X6RHY4-F1
#
_entry.id   AF-A0A7X6RHY4-F1
#
_cell.length_a   1.000
_cell.length_b   1.000
_cell.length_c   1.000
_cell.angle_alpha   90.00
_cell.angle_beta   90.00
_cell.angle_gamma   90.00
#
_symmetry.space_group_name_H-M   'P 1'
#
loop_
_entity.id
_entity.type
_entity.pdbx_description
1 polymer ?
#
loop_
_entity_poly.entity_id
_entity_poly.type
_entity_poly.pdbx_seq_one_letter_code
_entity_poly.pdbx_strand_id
1 'polypeptide(L)'
;MTRYAYEPGAGALVASWGTGRGDMARTIARLPEDIEPEVALAAAAALTKLSEYQWRTYTHPASAAGDPEVPNSIAWHRAQERNRFGEVEAAVREPNLPDEDGMMAVSYSVIEEAAHRVGRVAHLIGDTALVELLVAEVRTEQAAIEAAELGDLSGRARQAVELSRADISPVQAHAADALLYADPLATIDRFTDMDPAAAAVAAARWLYLAAQVAAEAAEVHPVHVVAEADNLEALQVETPTLVLERLSAGESPTEVVVDLIADALAAAEGRVRNPARIVEAAEAIERRMRGGEIDEDGLTALTDEFRISRLDPARPAVDLLEDLLAAIRGCLLLYCEEYGSGFEDAVRAEADNRGRPLL
;
A
#
# COMPACT_ATOMS: atom_id res chain seq x y z
N MET A 1 -3.46 0.18 9.49
CA MET A 1 -3.51 1.11 10.64
C MET A 1 -3.99 0.35 11.87
N THR A 2 -3.48 0.70 13.06
CA THR A 2 -3.82 0.02 14.31
C THR A 2 -5.29 0.26 14.66
N ARG A 3 -6.03 -0.83 14.85
CA ARG A 3 -7.41 -0.82 15.34
C ARG A 3 -7.39 -1.06 16.84
N TYR A 4 -8.14 -0.24 17.57
CA TYR A 4 -8.28 -0.39 19.00
C TYR A 4 -9.67 -0.93 19.30
N ALA A 5 -9.75 -1.87 20.23
CA ALA A 5 -10.97 -2.52 20.66
C ALA A 5 -11.09 -2.54 22.18
N TYR A 6 -12.31 -2.61 22.67
CA TYR A 6 -12.61 -2.92 24.07
C TYR A 6 -12.97 -4.39 24.18
N GLU A 7 -12.29 -5.11 25.08
CA GLU A 7 -12.56 -6.50 25.44
C GLU A 7 -13.36 -6.53 26.77
N PRO A 8 -14.68 -6.74 26.75
CA PRO A 8 -15.51 -6.65 27.96
C PRO A 8 -15.17 -7.72 29.00
N GLY A 9 -14.77 -8.92 28.56
CA GLY A 9 -14.43 -10.02 29.46
C GLY A 9 -13.18 -9.77 30.30
N ALA A 10 -12.23 -9.00 29.77
CA ALA A 10 -11.01 -8.62 30.46
C ALA A 10 -11.03 -7.19 31.02
N GLY A 11 -12.08 -6.41 30.71
CA GLY A 11 -12.15 -4.99 31.03
C GLY A 11 -10.97 -4.21 30.44
N ALA A 12 -10.57 -4.51 29.19
CA ALA A 12 -9.28 -4.06 28.66
C ALA A 12 -9.37 -3.40 27.29
N LEU A 13 -8.48 -2.43 27.04
CA LEU A 13 -8.22 -1.89 25.71
C LEU A 13 -7.14 -2.73 25.02
N VAL A 14 -7.42 -3.11 23.78
CA VAL A 14 -6.56 -3.97 22.95
C VAL A 14 -6.25 -3.26 21.64
N ALA A 15 -4.96 -3.15 21.28
CA ALA A 15 -4.54 -2.78 19.93
C ALA A 15 -4.43 -4.04 19.06
N SER A 16 -4.89 -3.95 17.82
CA SER A 16 -4.72 -4.94 16.76
C SER A 16 -4.14 -4.27 15.51
N TRP A 17 -3.14 -4.86 14.88
CA TRP A 17 -2.57 -4.36 13.63
C TRP A 17 -2.19 -5.51 12.71
N GLY A 18 -2.38 -5.28 11.41
CA GLY A 18 -2.04 -6.25 10.38
C GLY A 18 -0.53 -6.37 10.17
N THR A 19 -0.11 -7.53 9.69
CA THR A 19 1.29 -7.88 9.40
C THR A 19 1.47 -8.45 7.98
N GLY A 20 0.47 -8.30 7.12
CA GLY A 20 0.41 -8.89 5.78
C GLY A 20 0.02 -10.37 5.77
N ARG A 21 0.23 -11.11 6.86
CA ARG A 21 -0.19 -12.53 7.01
C ARG A 21 -1.38 -12.74 7.96
N GLY A 22 -1.80 -11.68 8.63
CA GLY A 22 -2.78 -11.69 9.69
C GLY A 22 -2.48 -10.64 10.75
N ASP A 23 -3.32 -10.62 11.78
CA ASP A 23 -3.29 -9.57 12.79
C ASP A 23 -2.48 -10.00 14.02
N MET A 24 -1.68 -9.08 14.54
CA MET A 24 -1.14 -9.15 15.89
C MET A 24 -2.01 -8.30 16.83
N ALA A 25 -2.20 -8.77 18.05
CA ALA A 25 -2.94 -8.04 19.08
C ALA A 25 -2.15 -7.93 20.38
N ARG A 26 -2.34 -6.82 21.09
CA ARG A 26 -1.72 -6.55 22.40
C ARG A 26 -2.68 -5.77 23.29
N THR A 27 -2.83 -6.22 24.54
CA THR A 27 -3.48 -5.44 25.59
C THR A 27 -2.64 -4.21 25.94
N ILE A 28 -3.26 -3.04 25.93
CA ILE A 28 -2.61 -1.76 26.21
C ILE A 28 -2.84 -1.35 27.66
N ALA A 29 -4.10 -1.41 28.09
CA ALA A 29 -4.52 -0.95 29.41
C ALA A 29 -5.70 -1.79 29.90
N ARG A 30 -5.78 -1.97 31.22
CA ARG A 30 -7.00 -2.40 31.90
C ARG A 30 -7.76 -1.16 32.34
N LEU A 31 -9.05 -1.15 32.11
CA LEU A 31 -9.96 -0.09 32.52
C LEU A 31 -10.47 -0.38 33.95
N PRO A 32 -10.84 0.67 34.70
CA PRO A 32 -11.58 0.52 35.96
C PRO A 32 -12.83 -0.35 35.81
N GLU A 33 -13.19 -1.10 36.85
CA GLU A 33 -14.29 -2.09 36.81
C GLU A 33 -15.68 -1.45 36.66
N ASP A 34 -15.81 -0.17 37.02
CA ASP A 34 -17.06 0.60 37.02
C ASP A 34 -17.29 1.42 35.75
N ILE A 35 -16.41 1.30 34.75
CA ILE A 35 -16.54 2.03 33.49
C ILE A 35 -17.72 1.54 32.68
N GLU A 36 -18.54 2.49 32.22
CA GLU A 36 -19.60 2.20 31.26
C GLU A 36 -19.00 1.70 29.93
N PRO A 37 -19.50 0.59 29.36
CA PRO A 37 -18.98 0.03 28.11
C PRO A 37 -18.94 1.03 26.95
N GLU A 38 -19.87 1.99 26.90
CA GLU A 38 -19.90 3.03 25.87
C GLU A 38 -18.69 3.97 25.96
N VAL A 39 -18.23 4.31 27.17
CA VAL A 39 -17.02 5.13 27.38
C VAL A 39 -15.77 4.36 26.95
N ALA A 40 -15.71 3.07 27.27
CA ALA A 40 -14.61 2.20 26.83
C ALA A 40 -14.55 2.05 25.30
N LEU A 41 -15.70 1.89 24.65
CA LEU A 41 -15.81 1.86 23.18
C LEU A 41 -15.44 3.22 22.56
N ALA A 42 -15.82 4.33 23.19
CA ALA A 42 -15.42 5.67 22.75
C ALA A 42 -13.89 5.87 22.81
N ALA A 43 -13.22 5.32 23.84
CA ALA A 43 -11.76 5.37 23.96
C ALA A 43 -11.10 4.60 22.81
N ALA A 44 -11.58 3.38 22.55
CA ALA A 44 -11.12 2.56 21.44
C ALA A 44 -11.34 3.24 20.07
N ALA A 45 -12.52 3.84 19.85
CA ALA A 45 -12.81 4.59 18.63
C ALA A 45 -11.90 5.81 18.45
N ALA A 46 -11.66 6.58 19.52
CA ALA A 46 -10.80 7.76 19.49
C ALA A 46 -9.34 7.39 19.16
N LEU A 47 -8.81 6.33 19.78
CA LEU A 47 -7.45 5.83 19.49
C LEU A 47 -7.32 5.32 18.05
N THR A 48 -8.32 4.59 17.56
CA THR A 48 -8.37 4.12 16.17
C THR A 48 -8.34 5.29 15.20
N LYS A 49 -9.12 6.34 15.48
CA LYS A 49 -9.16 7.54 14.63
C LYS A 49 -7.84 8.31 14.65
N LEU A 50 -7.18 8.41 15.81
CA LEU A 50 -5.85 9.02 15.91
C LEU A 50 -4.82 8.21 15.09
N SER A 51 -4.79 6.88 15.24
CA SER A 51 -3.92 6.01 14.45
C SER A 51 -4.17 6.17 12.94
N GLU A 52 -5.43 6.23 12.50
CA GLU A 52 -5.78 6.49 11.10
C GLU A 52 -5.18 7.80 10.58
N TYR A 53 -5.35 8.90 11.31
CA TYR A 53 -4.81 10.20 10.90
C TYR A 53 -3.28 10.23 10.93
N GLN A 54 -2.65 9.57 11.89
CA GLN A 54 -1.20 9.46 11.97
C GLN A 54 -0.64 8.63 10.81
N TRP A 55 -1.19 7.44 10.53
CA TRP A 55 -0.77 6.62 9.37
C TRP A 55 -1.12 7.24 8.02
N ARG A 56 -2.06 8.19 7.98
CA ARG A 56 -2.31 8.97 6.77
C ARG A 56 -1.08 9.79 6.37
N THR A 57 -0.26 10.27 7.33
CA THR A 57 0.97 11.02 6.99
C THR A 57 2.02 10.12 6.33
N TYR A 58 2.03 8.83 6.68
CA TYR A 58 2.87 7.81 6.04
C TYR A 58 2.44 7.51 4.60
N THR A 59 1.13 7.30 4.38
CA THR A 59 0.59 6.97 3.04
C THR A 59 0.52 8.18 2.11
N HIS A 60 0.41 9.38 2.67
CA HIS A 60 0.29 10.65 1.95
C HIS A 60 1.40 11.62 2.39
N PRO A 61 2.68 11.30 2.14
CA PRO A 61 3.77 12.18 2.52
C PRO A 61 3.69 13.51 1.75
N ALA A 62 4.29 14.55 2.34
CA ALA A 62 4.35 15.87 1.70
C ALA A 62 5.10 15.84 0.37
N SER A 63 6.17 15.04 0.28
CA SER A 63 6.98 14.83 -0.92
C SER A 63 6.17 14.34 -2.13
N ALA A 64 5.10 13.58 -1.89
CA ALA A 64 4.21 13.09 -2.95
C ALA A 64 3.20 14.15 -3.44
N ALA A 65 3.10 15.32 -2.80
CA ALA A 65 2.15 16.38 -3.15
C ALA A 65 2.81 17.64 -3.74
N GLY A 66 4.12 17.64 -3.96
CA GLY A 66 4.90 18.77 -4.47
C GLY A 66 5.77 19.42 -3.40
N ASP A 67 6.03 20.72 -3.55
CA ASP A 67 6.95 21.46 -2.68
C ASP A 67 6.26 21.90 -1.37
N PRO A 68 6.71 21.39 -0.20
CA PRO A 68 6.14 21.76 1.10
C PRO A 68 6.42 23.20 1.51
N GLU A 69 7.37 23.90 0.87
CA GLU A 69 7.70 25.29 1.18
C GLU A 69 6.67 26.27 0.61
N VAL A 70 5.83 25.85 -0.33
CA VAL A 70 4.77 26.69 -0.91
C VAL A 70 3.60 26.79 0.08
N PRO A 71 3.34 27.96 0.70
CA PRO A 71 2.32 28.09 1.74
C PRO A 71 0.91 27.75 1.24
N ASN A 72 0.11 27.09 2.07
CA ASN A 72 -1.26 26.62 1.77
C ASN A 72 -1.36 25.64 0.58
N SER A 73 -0.25 25.08 0.12
CA SER A 73 -0.28 23.94 -0.81
C SER A 73 -0.68 22.66 -0.10
N ILE A 74 -1.07 21.62 -0.87
CA ILE A 74 -1.35 20.29 -0.31
C ILE A 74 -0.10 19.72 0.40
N ALA A 75 1.09 19.89 -0.19
CA ALA A 75 2.35 19.48 0.40
C ALA A 75 2.62 20.18 1.73
N TRP A 76 2.40 21.51 1.78
CA TRP A 76 2.52 22.28 3.01
C TRP A 76 1.57 21.78 4.10
N HIS A 77 0.28 21.57 3.78
CA HIS A 77 -0.68 21.05 4.75
C HIS A 77 -0.28 19.66 5.27
N ARG A 78 0.16 18.75 4.39
CA ARG A 78 0.64 17.41 4.79
C ARG A 78 1.89 17.50 5.70
N ALA A 79 2.83 18.40 5.38
CA ALA A 79 4.01 18.62 6.21
C ALA A 79 3.64 19.20 7.58
N GLN A 80 2.71 20.16 7.64
CA GLN A 80 2.20 20.71 8.89
C GLN A 80 1.55 19.63 9.76
N GLU A 81 0.68 18.78 9.20
CA GLU A 81 0.08 17.67 9.94
C GLU A 81 1.13 16.70 10.51
N ARG A 82 2.16 16.34 9.73
CA ARG A 82 3.27 15.50 10.24
C ARG A 82 4.04 16.17 11.38
N ASN A 83 4.25 17.49 11.31
CA ASN A 83 4.92 18.26 12.37
C ASN A 83 4.11 18.32 13.68
N ARG A 84 2.78 18.18 13.62
CA ARG A 84 1.90 18.14 14.80
C ARG A 84 2.10 16.91 15.68
N PHE A 85 2.89 15.91 15.23
CA PHE A 85 3.24 14.76 16.06
C PHE A 85 3.84 15.18 17.42
N GLY A 86 4.60 16.29 17.46
CA GLY A 86 5.17 16.82 18.70
C GLY A 86 4.15 17.38 19.70
N GLU A 87 2.92 17.68 19.26
CA GLU A 87 1.86 18.25 20.10
C GLU A 87 0.88 17.19 20.62
N VAL A 88 0.84 16.02 19.97
CA VAL A 88 -0.11 14.94 20.26
C VAL A 88 -0.10 14.51 21.71
N GLU A 89 1.08 14.30 22.30
CA GLU A 89 1.16 13.85 23.69
C GLU A 89 0.61 14.87 24.68
N ALA A 90 0.88 16.16 24.44
CA ALA A 90 0.36 17.23 25.26
C ALA A 90 -1.16 17.32 25.12
N ALA A 91 -1.68 17.19 23.90
CA ALA A 91 -3.12 17.18 23.62
C ALA A 91 -3.87 16.01 24.27
N VAL A 92 -3.23 14.85 24.46
CA VAL A 92 -3.81 13.72 25.21
C VAL A 92 -3.82 13.99 26.72
N ARG A 93 -2.75 14.57 27.28
CA ARG A 93 -2.66 14.87 28.73
C ARG A 93 -3.55 16.03 29.14
N GLU A 94 -3.57 17.06 28.32
CA GLU A 94 -4.26 18.33 28.54
C GLU A 94 -5.24 18.58 27.38
N PRO A 95 -6.34 17.81 27.31
CA PRO A 95 -7.31 17.97 26.26
C PRO A 95 -8.05 19.30 26.36
N ASN A 96 -8.47 19.85 25.22
CA ASN A 96 -9.45 20.94 25.23
C ASN A 96 -10.77 20.42 25.80
N LEU A 97 -11.14 20.90 26.99
CA LEU A 97 -12.41 20.63 27.67
C LEU A 97 -13.41 21.76 27.41
N PRO A 98 -14.73 21.50 27.54
CA PRO A 98 -15.73 22.55 27.53
C PRO A 98 -15.45 23.57 28.65
N ASP A 99 -15.55 24.86 28.33
CA ASP A 99 -15.45 25.96 29.29
C ASP A 99 -16.73 26.14 30.14
N GLU A 100 -16.77 27.19 30.95
CA GLU A 100 -17.92 27.51 31.81
C GLU A 100 -19.22 27.73 31.03
N ASP A 101 -19.13 28.18 29.77
CA ASP A 101 -20.26 28.40 28.87
C ASP A 101 -20.61 27.12 28.05
N GLY A 102 -19.89 26.03 28.27
CA GLY A 102 -20.03 24.76 27.56
C GLY A 102 -19.42 24.76 26.15
N MET A 103 -18.60 25.76 25.81
CA MET A 103 -17.93 25.88 24.53
C MET A 103 -16.57 25.18 24.56
N MET A 104 -16.19 24.53 23.46
CA MET A 104 -14.95 23.74 23.40
C MET A 104 -14.08 24.21 22.24
N ALA A 105 -12.80 24.46 22.52
CA ALA A 105 -11.81 24.71 21.48
C ALA A 105 -11.54 23.44 20.67
N VAL A 106 -11.59 23.55 19.35
CA VAL A 106 -11.36 22.45 18.40
C VAL A 106 -10.17 22.83 17.53
N SER A 107 -9.17 21.94 17.44
CA SER A 107 -8.02 22.20 16.56
C SER A 107 -8.42 22.04 15.09
N TYR A 108 -7.80 22.86 14.24
CA TYR A 108 -7.90 22.69 12.78
C TYR A 108 -7.07 21.51 12.28
N SER A 109 -6.03 21.09 13.02
CA SER A 109 -5.29 19.86 12.71
C SER A 109 -6.12 18.65 13.11
N VAL A 110 -6.29 17.72 12.16
CA VAL A 110 -7.06 16.50 12.39
C VAL A 110 -6.34 15.56 13.36
N ILE A 111 -5.02 15.57 13.37
CA ILE A 111 -4.20 14.75 14.28
C ILE A 111 -4.27 15.31 15.70
N GLU A 112 -4.06 16.62 15.86
CA GLU A 112 -4.12 17.29 17.17
C GLU A 112 -5.53 17.18 17.78
N GLU A 113 -6.58 17.43 16.99
CA GLU A 113 -7.96 17.28 17.46
C GLU A 113 -8.30 15.83 17.81
N ALA A 114 -7.81 14.84 17.06
CA ALA A 114 -7.98 13.44 17.42
C ALA A 114 -7.26 13.09 18.73
N ALA A 115 -6.09 13.68 18.99
CA ALA A 115 -5.38 13.54 20.25
C ALA A 115 -6.17 14.14 21.42
N HIS A 116 -6.75 15.34 21.25
CA HIS A 116 -7.67 15.92 22.23
C HIS A 116 -8.89 15.04 22.47
N ARG A 117 -9.46 14.38 21.45
CA ARG A 117 -10.57 13.42 21.63
C ARG A 117 -10.18 12.25 22.53
N VAL A 118 -8.99 11.68 22.32
CA VAL A 118 -8.46 10.63 23.21
C VAL A 118 -8.33 11.14 24.63
N GLY A 119 -7.72 12.33 24.81
CA GLY A 119 -7.56 12.96 26.12
C GLY A 119 -8.89 13.25 26.81
N ARG A 120 -9.91 13.73 26.08
CA ARG A 120 -11.26 13.98 26.63
C ARG A 120 -11.92 12.70 27.14
N VAL A 121 -11.82 11.60 26.38
CA VAL A 121 -12.37 10.33 26.85
C VAL A 121 -11.59 9.83 28.07
N ALA A 122 -10.26 9.97 28.09
CA ALA A 122 -9.46 9.63 29.25
C ALA A 122 -9.80 10.50 30.48
N HIS A 123 -10.14 11.77 30.27
CA HIS A 123 -10.60 12.68 31.31
C HIS A 123 -11.95 12.24 31.90
N LEU A 124 -12.89 11.77 31.08
CA LEU A 124 -14.16 11.21 31.55
C LEU A 124 -13.98 9.96 32.42
N ILE A 125 -12.96 9.15 32.11
CA ILE A 125 -12.58 7.98 32.89
C ILE A 125 -11.99 8.39 34.25
N GLY A 126 -11.23 9.50 34.29
CA GLY A 126 -10.70 10.05 35.54
C GLY A 126 -9.51 9.28 36.13
N ASP A 127 -8.87 8.40 35.36
CA ASP A 127 -7.69 7.64 35.78
C ASP A 127 -6.40 8.25 35.17
N THR A 128 -5.60 8.89 36.02
CA THR A 128 -4.31 9.47 35.61
C THR A 128 -3.29 8.42 35.14
N ALA A 129 -3.32 7.21 35.69
CA ALA A 129 -2.44 6.13 35.24
C ALA A 129 -2.84 5.66 33.84
N LEU A 130 -4.14 5.63 33.54
CA LEU A 130 -4.63 5.34 32.20
C LEU A 130 -4.15 6.41 31.20
N VAL A 131 -4.20 7.69 31.54
CA VAL A 131 -3.70 8.77 30.66
C VAL A 131 -2.24 8.51 30.25
N GLU A 132 -1.37 8.16 31.20
CA GLU A 132 0.04 7.87 30.87
C GLU A 132 0.21 6.59 30.03
N LEU A 133 -0.62 5.56 30.24
CA LEU A 133 -0.64 4.37 29.37
C LEU A 133 -1.07 4.73 27.95
N LEU A 134 -2.09 5.57 27.79
CA LEU A 134 -2.54 6.04 26.48
C LEU A 134 -1.48 6.90 25.78
N VAL A 135 -0.77 7.77 26.50
CA VAL A 135 0.35 8.53 25.93
C VAL A 135 1.48 7.59 25.49
N ALA A 136 1.83 6.60 26.30
CA ALA A 136 2.85 5.61 25.93
C ALA A 136 2.45 4.79 24.69
N GLU A 137 1.16 4.49 24.56
CA GLU A 137 0.62 3.81 23.38
C GLU A 137 0.70 4.67 22.13
N VAL A 138 0.34 5.95 22.22
CA VAL A 138 0.45 6.88 21.09
C VAL A 138 1.90 7.09 20.67
N ARG A 139 2.85 7.15 21.61
CA ARG A 139 4.29 7.15 21.29
C ARG A 139 4.71 5.89 20.55
N THR A 140 4.18 4.72 20.94
CA THR A 140 4.47 3.45 20.25
C THR A 140 3.97 3.49 18.81
N GLU A 141 2.81 4.10 18.58
CA GLU A 141 2.25 4.30 17.24
C GLU A 141 3.12 5.24 16.39
N GLN A 142 3.51 6.39 16.93
CA GLN A 142 4.36 7.36 16.21
C GLN A 142 5.74 6.78 15.89
N ALA A 143 6.35 6.05 16.83
CA ALA A 143 7.62 5.37 16.61
C ALA A 143 7.52 4.28 15.52
N ALA A 144 6.38 3.59 15.42
CA ALA A 144 6.14 2.62 14.35
C ALA A 144 6.05 3.29 12.97
N ILE A 145 5.45 4.48 12.88
CA ILE A 145 5.39 5.26 11.64
C ILE A 145 6.81 5.71 11.24
N GLU A 146 7.59 6.24 12.18
CA GLU A 146 8.97 6.66 11.94
C GLU A 146 9.88 5.51 11.50
N ALA A 147 9.75 4.34 12.15
CA ALA A 147 10.46 3.13 11.74
C ALA A 147 10.08 2.72 10.31
N ALA A 148 8.78 2.72 9.98
CA ALA A 148 8.30 2.41 8.64
C ALA A 148 8.77 3.44 7.60
N GLU A 149 8.86 4.73 7.95
CA GLU A 149 9.39 5.78 7.08
C GLU A 149 10.86 5.50 6.68
N LEU A 150 11.62 4.89 7.60
CA LEU A 150 13.02 4.48 7.43
C LEU A 150 13.18 3.08 6.80
N GLY A 151 12.08 2.38 6.50
CA GLY A 151 12.10 1.02 5.95
C GLY A 151 12.35 -0.09 6.98
N ASP A 152 12.31 0.22 8.28
CA ASP A 152 12.29 -0.79 9.35
C ASP A 152 10.84 -1.22 9.61
N LEU A 153 10.48 -2.38 9.07
CA LEU A 153 9.15 -2.96 9.23
C LEU A 153 9.12 -3.98 10.38
N SER A 154 9.79 -3.69 11.50
CA SER A 154 9.74 -4.54 12.70
C SER A 154 8.59 -4.14 13.64
N GLY A 155 8.19 -5.08 14.51
CA GLY A 155 7.17 -4.83 15.53
C GLY A 155 5.85 -4.31 14.95
N ARG A 156 5.42 -3.12 15.39
CA ARG A 156 4.18 -2.48 14.94
C ARG A 156 4.31 -1.77 13.59
N ALA A 157 5.52 -1.46 13.15
CA ALA A 157 5.77 -0.86 11.84
C ALA A 157 5.40 -1.81 10.68
N ARG A 158 5.31 -3.13 10.96
CA ARG A 158 4.86 -4.16 10.01
C ARG A 158 3.56 -3.85 9.30
N GLN A 159 2.65 -3.12 9.93
CA GLN A 159 1.39 -2.75 9.26
C GLN A 159 1.59 -1.93 7.99
N ALA A 160 2.76 -1.32 7.80
CA ALA A 160 3.11 -0.62 6.57
C ALA A 160 3.10 -1.54 5.34
N VAL A 161 3.28 -2.85 5.48
CA VAL A 161 3.22 -3.80 4.35
C VAL A 161 1.82 -3.93 3.73
N GLU A 162 0.79 -3.54 4.47
CA GLU A 162 -0.60 -3.50 4.00
C GLU A 162 -0.99 -2.10 3.48
N LEU A 163 -0.09 -1.13 3.62
CA LEU A 163 -0.31 0.25 3.20
C LEU A 163 0.45 0.53 1.91
N SER A 164 -0.01 1.52 1.16
CA SER A 164 0.64 1.98 -0.07
C SER A 164 1.13 3.41 0.10
N ARG A 165 2.39 3.64 -0.22
CA ARG A 165 3.01 4.97 -0.34
C ARG A 165 3.67 5.10 -1.71
N ALA A 166 3.60 6.30 -2.29
CA ALA A 166 4.21 6.57 -3.59
C ALA A 166 5.74 6.82 -3.49
N ASP A 167 6.25 7.10 -2.30
CA ASP A 167 7.68 7.33 -2.09
C ASP A 167 8.41 6.00 -1.84
N ILE A 168 9.40 5.67 -2.67
CA ILE A 168 10.00 4.33 -2.70
C ILE A 168 11.41 4.36 -2.12
N SER A 169 11.69 3.49 -1.14
CA SER A 169 13.02 3.31 -0.56
C SER A 169 13.95 2.52 -1.51
N PRO A 170 15.06 3.11 -2.02
CA PRO A 170 15.99 2.39 -2.89
C PRO A 170 16.66 1.20 -2.20
N VAL A 171 16.87 1.28 -0.88
CA VAL A 171 17.46 0.20 -0.08
C VAL A 171 16.53 -1.00 -0.05
N GLN A 172 15.22 -0.78 0.13
CA GLN A 172 14.24 -1.85 0.10
C GLN A 172 14.04 -2.41 -1.32
N ALA A 173 14.09 -1.58 -2.36
CA ALA A 173 14.04 -2.07 -3.74
C ALA A 173 15.24 -2.98 -4.06
N HIS A 174 16.42 -2.66 -3.55
CA HIS A 174 17.60 -3.53 -3.68
C HIS A 174 17.47 -4.84 -2.88
N ALA A 175 16.90 -4.80 -1.67
CA ALA A 175 16.60 -6.00 -0.91
C ALA A 175 15.58 -6.89 -1.63
N ALA A 176 14.57 -6.30 -2.28
CA ALA A 176 13.60 -7.01 -3.10
C ALA A 176 14.23 -7.68 -4.32
N ASP A 177 15.13 -6.97 -5.00
CA ASP A 177 15.91 -7.55 -6.10
C ASP A 177 16.70 -8.78 -5.64
N ALA A 178 17.31 -8.74 -4.45
CA ALA A 178 18.06 -9.87 -3.91
C ALA A 178 17.16 -11.08 -3.58
N LEU A 179 15.93 -10.85 -3.13
CA LEU A 179 14.94 -11.90 -2.91
C LEU A 179 14.52 -12.56 -4.22
N LEU A 180 14.17 -11.76 -5.24
CA LEU A 180 13.83 -12.26 -6.57
C LEU A 180 15.01 -12.95 -7.25
N TYR A 181 16.24 -12.50 -6.99
CA TYR A 181 17.43 -13.19 -7.48
C TYR A 181 17.59 -14.59 -6.89
N ALA A 182 17.27 -14.76 -5.60
CA ALA A 182 17.36 -16.04 -4.92
C ALA A 182 16.20 -16.99 -5.32
N ASP A 183 15.01 -16.45 -5.53
CA ASP A 183 13.81 -17.18 -5.94
C ASP A 183 12.94 -16.31 -6.89
N PRO A 184 13.16 -16.40 -8.22
CA PRO A 184 12.44 -15.56 -9.19
C PRO A 184 10.93 -15.83 -9.25
N LEU A 185 10.48 -16.97 -8.72
CA LEU A 185 9.08 -17.38 -8.68
C LEU A 185 8.47 -17.23 -7.28
N ALA A 186 9.12 -16.44 -6.42
CA ALA A 186 8.65 -16.13 -5.09
C ALA A 186 7.20 -15.62 -5.12
N THR A 187 6.36 -16.16 -4.25
CA THR A 187 5.00 -15.66 -4.04
C THR A 187 5.02 -14.44 -3.13
N ILE A 188 3.91 -13.70 -3.11
CA ILE A 188 3.76 -12.51 -2.27
C ILE A 188 4.03 -12.76 -0.78
N ASP A 189 3.83 -13.99 -0.30
CA ASP A 189 4.14 -14.40 1.07
C ASP A 189 5.62 -14.17 1.45
N ARG A 190 6.53 -14.08 0.48
CA ARG A 190 7.95 -13.78 0.70
C ARG A 190 8.23 -12.29 0.92
N PHE A 191 7.28 -11.42 0.59
CA PHE A 191 7.41 -9.97 0.62
C PHE A 191 6.75 -9.32 1.85
N THR A 192 6.41 -10.10 2.87
CA THR A 192 5.64 -9.65 4.05
C THR A 192 6.43 -8.84 5.07
N ASP A 193 7.75 -8.70 4.88
CA ASP A 193 8.61 -7.89 5.75
C ASP A 193 9.23 -6.71 4.98
N MET A 194 8.62 -6.31 3.85
CA MET A 194 9.12 -5.26 2.96
C MET A 194 8.01 -4.38 2.43
N ASP A 195 8.35 -3.16 2.05
CA ASP A 195 7.42 -2.24 1.39
C ASP A 195 6.98 -2.81 0.03
N PRO A 196 5.66 -3.02 -0.19
CA PRO A 196 5.15 -3.54 -1.45
C PRO A 196 5.46 -2.65 -2.65
N ALA A 197 5.57 -1.32 -2.48
CA ALA A 197 5.92 -0.43 -3.59
C ALA A 197 7.38 -0.65 -4.04
N ALA A 198 8.29 -0.83 -3.08
CA ALA A 198 9.68 -1.16 -3.35
C ALA A 198 9.82 -2.56 -3.98
N ALA A 199 9.04 -3.54 -3.50
CA ALA A 199 8.95 -4.87 -4.09
C ALA A 199 8.45 -4.82 -5.54
N ALA A 200 7.43 -4.01 -5.83
CA ALA A 200 6.88 -3.86 -7.17
C ALA A 200 7.90 -3.26 -8.15
N VAL A 201 8.80 -2.36 -7.71
CA VAL A 201 9.90 -1.86 -8.55
C VAL A 201 10.86 -2.97 -8.96
N ALA A 202 11.23 -3.84 -8.02
CA ALA A 202 12.05 -5.01 -8.33
C ALA A 202 11.30 -5.97 -9.27
N ALA A 203 10.04 -6.29 -8.96
CA ALA A 203 9.21 -7.16 -9.79
C ALA A 203 9.03 -6.60 -11.22
N ALA A 204 8.86 -5.29 -11.40
CA ALA A 204 8.76 -4.67 -12.72
C ALA A 204 10.05 -4.85 -13.55
N ARG A 205 11.23 -4.76 -12.91
CA ARG A 205 12.51 -5.04 -13.56
C ARG A 205 12.63 -6.49 -13.98
N TRP A 206 12.27 -7.40 -13.08
CA TRP A 206 12.31 -8.84 -13.34
C TRP A 206 11.32 -9.25 -14.42
N LEU A 207 10.11 -8.71 -14.41
CA LEU A 207 9.11 -8.91 -15.45
C LEU A 207 9.65 -8.46 -16.81
N TYR A 208 10.26 -7.27 -16.89
CA TYR A 208 10.82 -6.79 -18.15
C TYR A 208 11.87 -7.74 -18.72
N LEU A 209 12.80 -8.23 -17.89
CA LEU A 209 13.82 -9.20 -18.32
C LEU A 209 13.20 -10.55 -18.70
N ALA A 210 12.27 -11.06 -17.91
CA ALA A 210 11.58 -12.32 -18.17
C ALA A 210 10.77 -12.25 -19.48
N ALA A 211 10.08 -11.14 -19.72
CA ALA A 211 9.32 -10.91 -20.94
C ALA A 211 10.22 -10.86 -22.18
N GLN A 212 11.42 -10.27 -22.10
CA GLN A 212 12.36 -10.29 -23.23
C GLN A 212 12.78 -11.73 -23.61
N VAL A 213 13.06 -12.57 -22.61
CA VAL A 213 13.46 -13.97 -22.82
C VAL A 213 12.29 -14.81 -23.35
N ALA A 214 11.10 -14.65 -22.77
CA ALA A 214 9.90 -15.37 -23.20
C ALA A 214 9.43 -14.92 -24.59
N ALA A 215 9.56 -13.64 -24.93
CA ALA A 215 9.24 -13.09 -26.24
C ALA A 215 10.12 -13.69 -27.34
N GLU A 216 11.42 -13.84 -27.07
CA GLU A 216 12.34 -14.49 -28.01
C GLU A 216 11.96 -15.96 -28.23
N ALA A 217 11.52 -16.65 -27.18
CA ALA A 217 11.06 -18.04 -27.25
C ALA A 217 9.79 -18.21 -28.10
N ALA A 218 8.79 -17.37 -27.85
CA ALA A 218 7.47 -17.44 -28.48
C ALA A 218 7.37 -16.66 -29.80
N GLU A 219 8.47 -16.04 -30.26
CA GLU A 219 8.51 -15.18 -31.46
C GLU A 219 7.45 -14.05 -31.45
N VAL A 220 7.15 -13.50 -30.26
CA VAL A 220 6.21 -12.38 -30.07
C VAL A 220 6.92 -11.12 -29.60
N HIS A 221 6.22 -9.97 -29.63
CA HIS A 221 6.75 -8.75 -29.05
C HIS A 221 6.69 -8.82 -27.50
N PRO A 222 7.71 -8.34 -26.74
CA PRO A 222 7.73 -8.41 -25.28
C PRO A 222 6.47 -7.92 -24.56
N VAL A 223 5.86 -6.85 -25.07
CA VAL A 223 4.60 -6.30 -24.54
C VAL A 223 3.43 -7.28 -24.59
N HIS A 224 3.41 -8.21 -25.56
CA HIS A 224 2.32 -9.16 -25.76
C HIS A 224 2.51 -10.47 -24.97
N VAL A 225 3.68 -10.70 -24.38
CA VAL A 225 4.00 -11.95 -23.66
C VAL A 225 2.96 -12.31 -22.59
N VAL A 226 2.48 -11.33 -21.83
CA VAL A 226 1.50 -11.60 -20.76
C VAL A 226 0.14 -11.99 -21.32
N ALA A 227 -0.27 -11.37 -22.43
CA ALA A 227 -1.51 -11.73 -23.13
C ALA A 227 -1.43 -13.12 -23.77
N GLU A 228 -0.25 -13.51 -24.28
CA GLU A 228 -0.05 -14.86 -24.78
C GLU A 228 -0.03 -15.90 -23.65
N ALA A 229 0.62 -15.58 -22.53
CA ALA A 229 0.67 -16.44 -21.35
C ALA A 229 -0.71 -16.64 -20.71
N ASP A 230 -1.64 -15.68 -20.84
CA ASP A 230 -3.03 -15.79 -20.37
C ASP A 230 -3.78 -16.98 -21.00
N ASN A 231 -3.39 -17.39 -22.22
CA ASN A 231 -3.95 -18.57 -22.87
C ASN A 231 -3.54 -19.89 -22.19
N LEU A 232 -2.48 -19.88 -21.36
CA LEU A 232 -1.96 -21.04 -20.65
C LEU A 232 -2.50 -21.11 -19.21
N GLU A 233 -2.51 -19.98 -18.52
CA GLU A 233 -3.05 -19.80 -17.18
C GLU A 233 -3.75 -18.44 -17.14
N ALA A 234 -4.92 -18.32 -16.51
CA ALA A 234 -5.62 -17.05 -16.42
C ALA A 234 -4.79 -16.03 -15.61
N LEU A 235 -4.47 -14.88 -16.21
CA LEU A 235 -3.62 -13.83 -15.64
C LEU A 235 -4.30 -12.46 -15.68
N GLN A 236 -3.84 -11.54 -14.82
CA GLN A 236 -4.12 -10.13 -15.00
C GLN A 236 -3.25 -9.58 -16.13
N VAL A 237 -3.86 -9.22 -17.27
CA VAL A 237 -3.12 -8.80 -18.48
C VAL A 237 -2.87 -7.29 -18.50
N GLU A 238 -3.86 -6.48 -18.11
CA GLU A 238 -3.83 -5.04 -18.38
C GLU A 238 -2.71 -4.27 -17.67
N THR A 239 -2.47 -4.58 -16.39
CA THR A 239 -1.47 -3.89 -15.57
C THR A 239 -0.05 -4.29 -15.99
N PRO A 240 0.33 -5.59 -16.07
CA PRO A 240 1.67 -5.99 -16.50
C PRO A 240 2.00 -5.57 -17.93
N THR A 241 1.04 -5.63 -18.87
CA THR A 241 1.23 -5.14 -20.25
C THR A 241 1.57 -3.65 -20.27
N LEU A 242 0.85 -2.81 -19.51
CA LEU A 242 1.16 -1.38 -19.42
C LEU A 242 2.54 -1.10 -18.84
N VAL A 243 2.95 -1.88 -17.83
CA VAL A 243 4.30 -1.79 -17.27
C VAL A 243 5.34 -2.09 -18.34
N LEU A 244 5.16 -3.18 -19.11
CA LEU A 244 6.05 -3.53 -20.21
C LEU A 244 6.07 -2.49 -21.33
N GLU A 245 4.93 -1.88 -21.67
CA GLU A 245 4.84 -0.79 -22.65
C GLU A 245 5.69 0.41 -22.23
N ARG A 246 5.51 0.90 -20.99
CA ARG A 246 6.24 2.06 -20.47
C ARG A 246 7.74 1.79 -20.34
N LEU A 247 8.12 0.61 -19.85
CA LEU A 247 9.52 0.20 -19.77
C LEU A 247 10.16 0.08 -21.16
N SER A 248 9.43 -0.44 -22.15
CA SER A 248 9.90 -0.50 -23.55
C SER A 248 10.04 0.89 -24.19
N ALA A 249 9.24 1.86 -23.74
CA ALA A 249 9.36 3.26 -24.13
C ALA A 249 10.55 3.99 -23.45
N GLY A 250 11.26 3.32 -22.53
CA GLY A 250 12.47 3.83 -21.89
C GLY A 250 12.24 4.49 -20.52
N GLU A 251 11.03 4.42 -19.96
CA GLU A 251 10.76 4.87 -18.59
C GLU A 251 11.46 3.95 -17.59
N SER A 252 11.86 4.50 -16.44
CA SER A 252 12.45 3.67 -15.39
C SER A 252 11.37 2.87 -14.63
N PRO A 253 11.71 1.68 -14.11
CA PRO A 253 10.80 0.88 -13.27
C PRO A 253 10.25 1.66 -12.07
N THR A 254 11.07 2.52 -11.47
CA THR A 254 10.64 3.38 -10.37
C THR A 254 9.56 4.37 -10.84
N GLU A 255 9.77 5.09 -11.94
CA GLU A 255 8.78 6.05 -12.47
C GLU A 255 7.45 5.36 -12.79
N VAL A 256 7.50 4.20 -13.46
CA VAL A 256 6.30 3.43 -13.82
C VAL A 256 5.49 3.03 -12.59
N VAL A 257 6.15 2.43 -11.59
CA VAL A 257 5.49 1.95 -10.37
C VAL A 257 4.95 3.11 -9.54
N VAL A 258 5.75 4.16 -9.32
CA VAL A 258 5.33 5.36 -8.57
C VAL A 258 4.09 5.97 -9.19
N ASP A 259 4.06 6.12 -10.52
CA ASP A 259 2.92 6.72 -11.20
C ASP A 259 1.65 5.88 -11.14
N LEU A 260 1.75 4.55 -11.31
CA LEU A 260 0.60 3.65 -11.19
C LEU A 260 0.01 3.66 -9.78
N ILE A 261 0.86 3.60 -8.76
CA ILE A 261 0.43 3.68 -7.36
C ILE A 261 -0.19 5.05 -7.08
N ALA A 262 0.42 6.14 -7.55
CA ALA A 262 -0.10 7.48 -7.35
C ALA A 262 -1.44 7.72 -8.06
N ASP A 263 -1.64 7.15 -9.26
CA ASP A 263 -2.93 7.19 -9.98
C ASP A 263 -4.03 6.48 -9.18
N ALA A 264 -3.73 5.30 -8.64
CA ALA A 264 -4.68 4.53 -7.83
C ALA A 264 -4.98 5.18 -6.48
N LEU A 265 -3.98 5.74 -5.81
CA LEU A 265 -4.17 6.52 -4.57
C LEU A 265 -5.01 7.77 -4.83
N ALA A 266 -4.81 8.46 -5.97
CA ALA A 266 -5.66 9.58 -6.35
C ALA A 266 -7.10 9.14 -6.60
N ALA A 267 -7.32 8.01 -7.26
CA ALA A 267 -8.64 7.43 -7.48
C ALA A 267 -9.34 7.07 -6.17
N ALA A 268 -8.61 6.54 -5.17
CA ALA A 268 -9.13 6.28 -3.82
C ALA A 268 -9.64 7.55 -3.12
N GLU A 269 -9.04 8.70 -3.43
CA GLU A 269 -9.47 10.02 -2.95
C GLU A 269 -10.55 10.68 -3.85
N GLY A 270 -11.08 9.97 -4.85
CA GLY A 270 -12.06 10.49 -5.80
C GLY A 270 -11.48 11.50 -6.78
N ARG A 271 -10.16 11.49 -7.00
CA ARG A 271 -9.46 12.38 -7.93
C ARG A 271 -9.04 11.63 -9.19
N VAL A 272 -8.99 12.34 -10.30
CA VAL A 272 -8.48 11.83 -11.57
C VAL A 272 -7.20 12.56 -11.93
N ARG A 273 -6.05 11.85 -11.87
CA ARG A 273 -4.74 12.44 -12.18
C ARG A 273 -4.53 12.65 -13.68
N ASN A 274 -5.10 11.78 -14.51
CA ASN A 274 -5.04 11.88 -15.97
C ASN A 274 -6.44 11.88 -16.62
N PRO A 275 -7.10 13.05 -16.71
CA PRO A 275 -8.44 13.14 -17.30
C PRO A 275 -8.45 12.85 -18.80
N ALA A 276 -7.33 13.07 -19.50
CA ALA A 276 -7.23 12.78 -20.94
C ALA A 276 -7.44 11.28 -21.23
N ARG A 277 -6.91 10.39 -20.39
CA ARG A 277 -7.14 8.94 -20.53
C ARG A 277 -8.61 8.55 -20.43
N ILE A 278 -9.38 9.22 -19.57
CA ILE A 278 -10.82 8.99 -19.47
C ILE A 278 -11.52 9.42 -20.76
N VAL A 279 -11.13 10.58 -21.31
CA VAL A 279 -11.67 11.06 -22.59
C VAL A 279 -11.33 10.10 -23.72
N GLU A 280 -10.08 9.67 -23.84
CA GLU A 280 -9.65 8.72 -24.86
C GLU A 280 -10.39 7.37 -24.77
N ALA A 281 -10.60 6.87 -23.54
CA ALA A 281 -11.37 5.65 -23.32
C ALA A 281 -12.84 5.83 -23.71
N ALA A 282 -13.46 6.95 -23.33
CA ALA A 282 -14.82 7.29 -23.72
C ALA A 282 -14.95 7.41 -25.26
N GLU A 283 -14.00 8.07 -25.92
CA GLU A 283 -13.95 8.18 -27.38
C GLU A 283 -13.74 6.83 -28.07
N ALA A 284 -12.97 5.92 -27.48
CA ALA A 284 -12.80 4.56 -27.99
C ALA A 284 -14.12 3.78 -27.92
N ILE A 285 -14.84 3.87 -26.80
CA ILE A 285 -16.16 3.27 -26.63
C ILE A 285 -17.16 3.87 -27.64
N GLU A 286 -17.22 5.21 -27.75
CA GLU A 286 -18.10 5.88 -28.71
C GLU A 286 -17.81 5.48 -30.17
N ARG A 287 -16.53 5.35 -30.55
CA ARG A 287 -16.16 4.94 -31.91
C ARG A 287 -16.67 3.55 -32.24
N ARG A 288 -16.50 2.59 -31.33
CA ARG A 288 -17.00 1.22 -31.50
C ARG A 288 -18.53 1.18 -31.58
N MET A 289 -19.23 1.98 -30.77
CA MET A 289 -20.69 2.14 -30.87
C MET A 289 -21.12 2.67 -32.23
N ARG A 290 -20.49 3.75 -32.73
CA ARG A 290 -20.80 4.32 -34.05
C ARG A 290 -20.46 3.37 -35.19
N GLY A 291 -19.45 2.52 -35.01
CA GLY A 291 -19.05 1.48 -35.95
C GLY A 291 -20.00 0.27 -35.99
N GLY A 292 -20.95 0.17 -35.05
CA GLY A 292 -21.82 -1.00 -34.91
C GLY A 292 -21.09 -2.26 -34.44
N GLU A 293 -19.88 -2.11 -33.88
CA GLU A 293 -19.08 -3.21 -33.33
C GLU A 293 -19.63 -3.70 -31.98
N ILE A 294 -20.48 -2.90 -31.34
CA ILE A 294 -21.07 -3.20 -30.04
C ILE A 294 -22.54 -2.78 -30.02
N ASP A 295 -23.38 -3.64 -29.46
CA ASP A 295 -24.78 -3.38 -29.15
C ASP A 295 -24.94 -2.80 -27.74
N GLU A 296 -26.19 -2.60 -27.28
CA GLU A 296 -26.47 -2.07 -25.94
C GLU A 296 -25.93 -2.98 -24.83
N ASP A 297 -26.00 -4.30 -25.00
CA ASP A 297 -25.51 -5.28 -24.01
C ASP A 297 -23.97 -5.23 -23.91
N GLY A 298 -23.27 -5.15 -25.04
CA GLY A 298 -21.81 -4.99 -25.03
C GLY A 298 -21.35 -3.60 -24.60
N LEU A 299 -22.19 -2.56 -24.73
CA LEU A 299 -21.92 -1.26 -24.09
C LEU A 299 -22.00 -1.37 -22.57
N THR A 300 -23.04 -2.04 -22.04
CA THR A 300 -23.16 -2.26 -20.59
C THR A 300 -21.97 -3.04 -20.04
N ALA A 301 -21.55 -4.11 -20.71
CA ALA A 301 -20.36 -4.85 -20.33
C ALA A 301 -19.10 -3.97 -20.29
N LEU A 302 -18.87 -3.15 -21.33
CA LEU A 302 -17.73 -2.22 -21.37
C LEU A 302 -17.77 -1.14 -20.30
N THR A 303 -18.96 -0.62 -19.97
CA THR A 303 -19.09 0.38 -18.90
C THR A 303 -18.92 -0.23 -17.52
N ASP A 304 -19.35 -1.48 -17.32
CA ASP A 304 -19.15 -2.23 -16.07
C ASP A 304 -17.68 -2.63 -15.88
N GLU A 305 -16.96 -2.87 -16.97
CA GLU A 305 -15.52 -3.16 -16.99
C GLU A 305 -14.64 -1.90 -16.91
N PHE A 306 -15.18 -0.71 -17.19
CA PHE A 306 -14.39 0.53 -17.17
C PHE A 306 -13.96 0.90 -15.75
N ARG A 307 -12.65 0.85 -15.50
CA ARG A 307 -12.06 1.28 -14.22
C ARG A 307 -11.31 2.60 -14.36
N ILE A 308 -11.55 3.51 -13.41
CA ILE A 308 -10.82 4.79 -13.30
C ILE A 308 -9.34 4.54 -12.95
N SER A 309 -9.07 3.49 -12.18
CA SER A 309 -7.74 3.00 -11.83
C SER A 309 -7.61 1.55 -12.27
N ARG A 310 -6.44 1.19 -12.83
CA ARG A 310 -6.14 -0.20 -13.20
C ARG A 310 -5.87 -1.07 -11.97
N LEU A 311 -5.30 -0.48 -10.93
CA LEU A 311 -5.04 -1.12 -9.65
C LEU A 311 -6.21 -0.92 -8.68
N ASP A 312 -6.36 -1.85 -7.74
CA ASP A 312 -7.23 -1.70 -6.56
C ASP A 312 -6.82 -0.45 -5.76
N PRO A 313 -7.65 0.61 -5.74
CA PRO A 313 -7.34 1.84 -5.02
C PRO A 313 -7.17 1.64 -3.50
N ALA A 314 -7.71 0.55 -2.93
CA ALA A 314 -7.59 0.27 -1.51
C ALA A 314 -6.21 -0.29 -1.11
N ARG A 315 -5.48 -0.90 -2.03
CA ARG A 315 -4.18 -1.57 -1.76
C ARG A 315 -3.24 -1.57 -2.99
N PRO A 316 -3.03 -0.43 -3.66
CA PRO A 316 -2.48 -0.41 -5.02
C PRO A 316 -1.07 -0.97 -5.13
N ALA A 317 -0.20 -0.75 -4.14
CA ALA A 317 1.16 -1.30 -4.19
C ALA A 317 1.18 -2.83 -4.10
N VAL A 318 0.29 -3.40 -3.28
CA VAL A 318 0.20 -4.85 -3.08
C VAL A 318 -0.44 -5.51 -4.30
N ASP A 319 -1.52 -4.91 -4.82
CA ASP A 319 -2.21 -5.35 -6.04
C ASP A 319 -1.25 -5.37 -7.25
N LEU A 320 -0.48 -4.29 -7.44
CA LEU A 320 0.55 -4.21 -8.48
C LEU A 320 1.62 -5.30 -8.31
N LEU A 321 2.08 -5.56 -7.07
CA LEU A 321 3.05 -6.61 -6.82
C LEU A 321 2.50 -8.00 -7.18
N GLU A 322 1.25 -8.31 -6.82
CA GLU A 322 0.59 -9.57 -7.16
C GLU A 322 0.52 -9.76 -8.69
N ASP A 323 0.07 -8.73 -9.42
CA ASP A 323 0.00 -8.73 -10.88
C ASP A 323 1.36 -8.98 -11.53
N LEU A 324 2.41 -8.30 -11.05
CA LEU A 324 3.75 -8.41 -11.61
C LEU A 324 4.39 -9.79 -11.34
N LEU A 325 4.21 -10.34 -10.13
CA LEU A 325 4.71 -11.68 -9.80
C LEU A 325 3.96 -12.77 -10.60
N ALA A 326 2.65 -12.62 -10.77
CA ALA A 326 1.87 -13.52 -11.61
C ALA A 326 2.33 -13.45 -13.08
N ALA A 327 2.61 -12.25 -13.61
CA ALA A 327 3.12 -12.08 -14.96
C ALA A 327 4.53 -12.65 -15.16
N ILE A 328 5.42 -12.58 -14.17
CA ILE A 328 6.74 -13.24 -14.21
C ILE A 328 6.56 -14.76 -14.33
N ARG A 329 5.66 -15.34 -13.55
CA ARG A 329 5.29 -16.76 -13.68
C ARG A 329 4.71 -17.06 -15.07
N GLY A 330 3.85 -16.19 -15.59
CA GLY A 330 3.31 -16.29 -16.95
C GLY A 330 4.40 -16.34 -18.03
N CYS A 331 5.43 -15.49 -17.92
CA CYS A 331 6.58 -15.50 -18.82
C CYS A 331 7.31 -16.86 -18.80
N LEU A 332 7.48 -17.46 -17.61
CA LEU A 332 8.08 -18.79 -17.50
C LEU A 332 7.20 -19.86 -18.15
N LEU A 333 5.88 -19.83 -17.94
CA LEU A 333 4.96 -20.80 -18.52
C LEU A 333 5.02 -20.74 -20.05
N LEU A 334 4.97 -19.54 -20.63
CA LEU A 334 5.09 -19.35 -22.07
C LEU A 334 6.44 -19.87 -22.59
N TYR A 335 7.53 -19.53 -21.91
CA TYR A 335 8.86 -20.03 -22.26
C TYR A 335 8.95 -21.56 -22.24
N CYS A 336 8.37 -22.20 -21.22
CA CYS A 336 8.37 -23.65 -21.07
C CYS A 336 7.49 -24.37 -22.11
N GLU A 337 6.39 -23.76 -22.54
CA GLU A 337 5.54 -24.30 -23.61
C GLU A 337 6.32 -24.38 -24.93
N GLU A 338 7.08 -23.34 -25.26
CA GLU A 338 7.83 -23.26 -26.52
C GLU A 338 9.09 -24.15 -26.56
N TYR A 339 9.81 -24.28 -25.44
CA TYR A 339 11.05 -25.07 -25.38
C TYR A 339 10.87 -26.50 -24.85
N GLY A 340 9.69 -26.85 -24.33
CA GLY A 340 9.41 -28.13 -23.70
C GLY A 340 10.16 -28.36 -22.38
N SER A 341 9.69 -29.32 -21.58
CA SER A 341 10.15 -29.65 -20.21
C SER A 341 11.65 -29.95 -19.99
N GLY A 342 12.51 -29.88 -21.02
CA GLY A 342 13.95 -30.14 -20.92
C GLY A 342 14.79 -28.96 -20.42
N PHE A 343 14.20 -27.77 -20.24
CA PHE A 343 14.92 -26.57 -19.82
C PHE A 343 15.39 -26.60 -18.37
N GLU A 344 14.58 -27.09 -17.43
CA GLU A 344 15.00 -27.22 -16.03
C GLU A 344 16.22 -28.14 -15.90
N ASP A 345 16.24 -29.23 -16.67
CA ASP A 345 17.38 -30.14 -16.75
C ASP A 345 18.59 -29.49 -17.44
N ALA A 346 18.38 -28.65 -18.47
CA ALA A 346 19.45 -27.93 -19.16
C ALA A 346 20.07 -26.81 -18.30
N VAL A 347 19.26 -26.03 -17.58
CA VAL A 347 19.73 -24.98 -16.66
C VAL A 347 20.42 -25.59 -15.45
N ARG A 348 19.88 -26.67 -14.88
CA ARG A 348 20.52 -27.40 -13.77
C ARG A 348 21.84 -28.01 -14.23
N ALA A 349 21.92 -28.56 -15.45
CA ALA A 349 23.17 -29.06 -16.03
C ALA A 349 24.22 -27.95 -16.32
N GLU A 350 23.78 -26.77 -16.77
CA GLU A 350 24.64 -25.59 -17.01
C GLU A 350 25.17 -25.01 -15.69
N ALA A 351 24.32 -24.92 -14.65
CA ALA A 351 24.71 -24.47 -13.32
C ALA A 351 25.71 -25.44 -12.64
N ASP A 352 25.48 -26.75 -12.77
CA ASP A 352 26.39 -27.79 -12.27
C ASP A 352 27.75 -27.78 -13.01
N ASN A 353 27.77 -27.42 -14.29
CA ASN A 353 29.00 -27.26 -15.07
C ASN A 353 29.80 -26.00 -14.66
N ARG A 354 29.13 -24.92 -14.23
CA ARG A 354 29.81 -23.71 -13.71
C ARG A 354 30.31 -23.87 -12.28
N GLY A 355 29.82 -24.88 -11.54
CA GLY A 355 30.25 -25.23 -10.19
C GLY A 355 31.45 -26.18 -10.10
N ARG A 356 31.95 -26.74 -11.21
CA ARG A 356 33.17 -27.57 -11.20
C ARG A 356 34.42 -26.69 -11.39
N PRO A 357 35.31 -26.58 -10.39
CA PRO A 357 36.60 -25.96 -10.62
C PRO A 357 37.37 -26.81 -11.65
N LEU A 358 37.84 -26.15 -12.71
CA LEU A 358 38.81 -26.72 -13.64
C LEU A 358 40.02 -27.19 -12.81
N LEU A 359 40.23 -28.50 -12.75
CA LEU A 359 41.47 -29.12 -12.25
C LEU A 359 42.59 -28.94 -13.26
#